data_AF-A0AAD7KH74-F1
#
_entry.id   AF-A0AAD7KH74-F1
#
_cell.length_a   1.000
_cell.length_b   1.000
_cell.length_c   1.000
_cell.angle_alpha   90.00
_cell.angle_beta   90.00
_cell.angle_gamma   90.00
#
_symmetry.space_group_name_H-M   'P 1'
#
loop_
_entity.id
_entity.type
_entity.pdbx_description
1 polymer ?
#
loop_
_entity_poly.entity_id
_entity_poly.type
_entity_poly.pdbx_seq_one_letter_code
_entity_poly.pdbx_strand_id
1 'polypeptide(L)'
;MDDLRNTHQRTALRRQLSARRVVSDPLPRPEISTSFLVPQRKTSQQAPRSQDRIPEDLAMETPDADRCNMNGSPVGIPVGTTRPAPLTTELLSPKTHKTVHGAITVLPSHSLLVDLREGERRRGHKGTEVLVIDSQGTKIEVYSAPHLSTPCCLAEPTKRHTIEDLPSIHWRQYNDAALLVERIKQRTPKLTLHTSAAKCTLMANTPRGEIELLFGSIPPNDRKQSAGDAPRMRMRLSRGCESLEIARHVSGTRGEEWTKTVLKTTDQYPHISAADWDNLEVTERDGIAHLARFWRTCEALEQLEREEVPVLFPVASKSNSLILPPKISHSQTRTPTPTSFSSTQTLPMLNVAPRPPKLPFTKPDFCPPNPLPELLAPSRKTTHTHRARSKSISDDGLSVIGNPTAAAILPTWCKENFPDDDLDGLGGVTTAGWPRAQTKYIPSVGWCIRHSSRVSQGGRYKIMFFDGAVLEIDVDEDWGELTSAGGQTTR
;
A
#
# COMPACT_ATOMS: atom_id res chain seq x y z
N MET A 1 -47.97 8.62 30.99
CA MET A 1 -47.97 7.64 29.88
C MET A 1 -47.27 8.17 28.63
N ASP A 2 -47.03 9.49 28.50
CA ASP A 2 -46.36 10.07 27.32
C ASP A 2 -44.81 10.15 27.40
N ASP A 3 -44.22 10.01 28.59
CA ASP A 3 -42.74 10.06 28.76
C ASP A 3 -42.00 8.76 28.39
N LEU A 4 -42.71 7.63 28.26
CA LEU A 4 -42.11 6.34 27.90
C LEU A 4 -41.99 6.13 26.37
N ARG A 5 -42.68 6.94 25.56
CA ARG A 5 -42.53 6.89 24.09
C ARG A 5 -41.31 7.66 23.59
N ASN A 6 -40.82 8.64 24.35
CA ASN A 6 -39.75 9.53 23.90
C ASN A 6 -38.34 8.93 24.11
N THR A 7 -38.19 8.01 25.06
CA THR A 7 -36.93 7.28 25.33
C THR A 7 -36.64 6.17 24.32
N HIS A 8 -37.66 5.53 23.74
CA HIS A 8 -37.44 4.55 22.67
C HIS A 8 -37.01 5.18 21.34
N GLN A 9 -37.50 6.38 21.00
CA GLN A 9 -37.05 7.09 19.80
C GLN A 9 -35.61 7.64 19.93
N ARG A 10 -35.20 8.09 21.11
CA ARG A 10 -33.82 8.58 21.35
C ARG A 10 -32.77 7.47 21.31
N THR A 11 -33.11 6.25 21.74
CA THR A 11 -32.18 5.11 21.70
C THR A 11 -32.02 4.53 20.29
N ALA A 12 -33.05 4.63 19.44
CA ALA A 12 -32.98 4.21 18.03
C ALA A 12 -32.12 5.16 17.18
N LEU A 13 -32.18 6.47 17.42
CA LEU A 13 -31.38 7.46 16.67
C LEU A 13 -29.88 7.40 17.01
N ARG A 14 -29.52 6.99 18.23
CA ARG A 14 -28.12 6.89 18.68
C ARG A 14 -27.39 5.67 18.14
N ARG A 15 -28.12 4.62 17.70
CA ARG A 15 -27.54 3.46 16.98
C ARG A 15 -27.32 3.72 15.48
N GLN A 16 -27.98 4.72 14.88
CA GLN A 16 -27.79 5.05 13.45
C GLN A 16 -26.60 5.97 13.18
N LEU A 17 -26.05 6.66 14.17
CA LEU A 17 -25.00 7.68 13.97
C LEU A 17 -23.57 7.20 14.24
N SER A 18 -23.36 5.95 14.64
CA SER A 18 -22.02 5.37 14.92
C SER A 18 -21.50 4.41 13.85
N ALA A 19 -22.20 4.28 12.72
CA ALA A 19 -21.81 3.40 11.61
C ALA A 19 -21.88 4.14 10.27
N ARG A 20 -21.02 5.14 10.07
CA ARG A 20 -20.73 5.72 8.73
C ARG A 20 -19.43 6.51 8.77
N ARG A 21 -18.30 5.79 8.81
CA ARG A 21 -17.06 6.31 8.19
C ARG A 21 -17.12 5.92 6.72
N VAL A 22 -17.27 6.93 5.86
CA VAL A 22 -17.10 6.81 4.42
C VAL A 22 -15.62 6.54 4.17
N VAL A 23 -15.27 5.26 4.12
CA VAL A 23 -14.11 4.79 3.38
C VAL A 23 -14.55 4.82 1.93
N SER A 24 -13.79 5.48 1.05
CA SER A 24 -14.00 5.41 -0.40
C SER A 24 -14.20 3.95 -0.82
N ASP A 25 -15.39 3.61 -1.29
CA ASP A 25 -15.74 2.24 -1.65
C ASP A 25 -14.79 1.75 -2.75
N PRO A 26 -14.14 0.59 -2.57
CA PRO A 26 -13.47 -0.06 -3.68
C PRO A 26 -14.51 -0.40 -4.75
N LEU A 27 -14.17 -0.17 -6.02
CA LEU A 27 -15.01 -0.60 -7.15
C LEU A 27 -15.51 -2.04 -6.95
N PRO A 28 -16.78 -2.34 -7.28
CA PRO A 28 -17.32 -3.69 -7.12
C PRO A 28 -16.47 -4.67 -7.92
N ARG A 29 -15.84 -5.62 -7.23
CA ARG A 29 -15.17 -6.75 -7.87
C ARG A 29 -16.23 -7.76 -8.31
N PRO A 30 -16.19 -8.31 -9.53
CA PRO A 30 -17.06 -9.40 -9.91
C PRO A 30 -16.78 -10.61 -9.00
N GLU A 31 -17.83 -11.17 -8.41
CA GLU A 31 -17.76 -12.37 -7.57
C GLU A 31 -17.39 -13.59 -8.43
N ILE A 32 -16.15 -14.06 -8.30
CA ILE A 32 -15.74 -15.36 -8.83
C ILE A 32 -16.02 -16.39 -7.73
N SER A 33 -17.07 -17.17 -7.92
CA SER A 33 -17.41 -18.31 -7.06
C SER A 33 -16.39 -19.43 -7.26
N THR A 34 -15.39 -19.51 -6.37
CA THR A 34 -14.46 -20.64 -6.29
C THR A 34 -14.89 -21.58 -5.17
N SER A 35 -15.66 -22.61 -5.51
CA SER A 35 -15.85 -23.78 -4.67
C SER A 35 -14.63 -24.71 -4.80
N PHE A 36 -13.72 -24.67 -3.83
CA PHE A 36 -12.65 -25.66 -3.70
C PHE A 36 -13.13 -26.81 -2.80
N LEU A 37 -13.30 -27.99 -3.40
CA LEU A 37 -13.47 -29.26 -2.69
C LEU A 37 -12.13 -29.69 -2.09
N VAL A 38 -12.12 -29.87 -0.76
CA VAL A 38 -10.99 -30.40 0.01
C VAL A 38 -11.04 -31.94 -0.03
N PRO A 39 -10.00 -32.65 -0.48
CA PRO A 39 -9.94 -34.10 -0.36
C PRO A 39 -9.60 -34.50 1.08
N GLN A 40 -10.47 -35.30 1.71
CA GLN A 40 -10.20 -35.95 2.99
C GLN A 40 -9.07 -36.98 2.85
N ARG A 41 -8.00 -36.82 3.65
CA ARG A 41 -7.00 -37.86 3.89
C ARG A 41 -7.58 -38.91 4.84
N LYS A 42 -7.63 -40.16 4.39
CA LYS A 42 -7.92 -41.33 5.21
C LYS A 42 -6.71 -41.64 6.10
N THR A 43 -6.93 -41.64 7.41
CA THR A 43 -6.03 -42.18 8.44
C THR A 43 -6.09 -43.71 8.41
N SER A 44 -4.96 -44.36 8.12
CA SER A 44 -4.79 -45.81 8.28
C SER A 44 -4.21 -46.15 9.65
N GLN A 45 -4.63 -47.32 10.11
CA GLN A 45 -4.64 -47.84 11.46
C GLN A 45 -3.28 -48.28 12.02
N GLN A 46 -3.26 -48.36 13.35
CA GLN A 46 -2.26 -48.96 14.23
C GLN A 46 -2.01 -50.45 13.98
N ALA A 47 -0.82 -50.91 14.35
CA ALA A 47 -0.57 -52.24 14.90
C ALA A 47 0.45 -52.16 16.06
N PRO A 48 0.31 -52.97 17.14
CA PRO A 48 1.13 -52.89 18.34
C PRO A 48 2.23 -53.98 18.39
N ARG A 49 3.32 -53.73 19.13
CA ARG A 49 4.26 -54.72 19.70
C ARG A 49 5.17 -54.00 20.70
N SER A 50 4.94 -54.16 22.00
CA SER A 50 5.51 -55.15 22.94
C SER A 50 6.75 -54.64 23.68
N GLN A 51 6.69 -54.83 25.00
CA GLN A 51 7.56 -54.37 26.08
C GLN A 51 8.93 -55.05 26.05
N ASP A 52 9.97 -54.39 26.57
CA ASP A 52 10.88 -55.01 27.55
C ASP A 52 11.71 -53.99 28.37
N ARG A 53 12.19 -54.50 29.51
CA ARG A 53 12.63 -53.90 30.78
C ARG A 53 14.06 -53.27 30.76
N ILE A 54 14.32 -52.13 31.45
CA ILE A 54 15.07 -51.90 32.74
C ILE A 54 16.63 -52.08 32.65
N PRO A 55 17.56 -51.44 33.44
CA PRO A 55 17.61 -50.21 34.27
C PRO A 55 18.84 -49.26 34.04
N GLU A 56 18.84 -48.12 34.76
CA GLU A 56 19.94 -47.34 35.40
C GLU A 56 21.42 -47.60 35.02
N ASP A 57 22.18 -46.56 34.65
CA ASP A 57 23.25 -45.96 35.50
C ASP A 57 24.05 -44.80 34.84
N LEU A 58 24.43 -43.84 35.69
CA LEU A 58 25.67 -43.02 35.71
C LEU A 58 26.04 -42.02 34.58
N ALA A 59 25.97 -40.74 34.99
CA ALA A 59 27.00 -39.69 34.92
C ALA A 59 27.63 -39.28 33.57
N MET A 60 27.39 -38.03 33.15
CA MET A 60 28.45 -37.06 32.82
C MET A 60 27.85 -35.66 32.67
N GLU A 61 28.15 -34.77 33.62
CA GLU A 61 28.03 -33.33 33.41
C GLU A 61 29.16 -32.88 32.48
N THR A 62 28.82 -32.34 31.32
CA THR A 62 29.74 -31.57 30.47
C THR A 62 29.46 -30.08 30.65
N PRO A 63 30.46 -29.24 30.99
CA PRO A 63 30.30 -27.81 30.97
C PRO A 63 30.44 -27.33 29.52
N ASP A 64 29.31 -27.21 28.82
CA ASP A 64 29.31 -26.64 27.47
C ASP A 64 29.55 -25.13 27.53
N ALA A 65 30.66 -24.76 26.93
CA ALA A 65 31.13 -23.41 26.75
C ALA A 65 30.20 -22.62 25.82
N ASP A 66 29.41 -21.72 26.41
CA ASP A 66 28.83 -20.57 25.73
C ASP A 66 29.94 -19.57 25.34
N ARG A 67 30.76 -19.96 24.35
CA ARG A 67 31.61 -19.05 23.59
C ARG A 67 30.94 -18.82 22.24
N CYS A 68 29.97 -17.90 22.23
CA CYS A 68 29.51 -17.28 20.99
C CYS A 68 30.71 -16.61 20.32
N ASN A 69 31.24 -17.29 19.32
CA ASN A 69 32.34 -16.89 18.47
C ASN A 69 31.93 -15.63 17.68
N MET A 70 32.29 -14.45 18.20
CA MET A 70 32.10 -13.14 17.57
C MET A 70 33.18 -12.81 16.53
N ASN A 71 33.92 -13.81 16.04
CA ASN A 71 34.91 -13.58 14.99
C ASN A 71 34.22 -13.58 13.62
N GLY A 72 33.84 -12.36 13.24
CA GLY A 72 33.08 -12.01 12.06
C GLY A 72 33.78 -12.37 10.76
N SER A 73 33.30 -13.43 10.13
CA SER A 73 33.16 -13.38 8.67
C SER A 73 32.06 -12.36 8.37
N PRO A 74 32.27 -11.37 7.46
CA PRO A 74 31.21 -10.46 7.08
C PRO A 74 30.06 -11.30 6.53
N VAL A 75 28.99 -11.40 7.31
CA VAL A 75 27.75 -12.06 6.91
C VAL A 75 27.36 -11.41 5.59
N GLY A 76 27.57 -12.17 4.50
CA GLY A 76 27.36 -11.67 3.15
C GLY A 76 25.98 -11.05 3.09
N ILE A 77 25.92 -9.78 2.68
CA ILE A 77 24.67 -9.07 2.48
C ILE A 77 23.82 -9.98 1.57
N PRO A 78 22.63 -10.42 2.02
CA PRO A 78 21.82 -11.31 1.20
C PRO A 78 21.60 -10.62 -0.15
N VAL A 79 22.07 -11.30 -1.20
CA VAL A 79 22.04 -10.82 -2.57
C VAL A 79 20.62 -10.33 -2.88
N GLY A 80 20.50 -9.06 -3.25
CA GLY A 80 19.22 -8.44 -3.60
C GLY A 80 18.55 -7.58 -2.51
N THR A 81 19.17 -7.38 -1.34
CA THR A 81 18.69 -6.36 -0.39
C THR A 81 19.45 -5.04 -0.58
N THR A 82 18.75 -4.02 -1.09
CA THR A 82 19.30 -2.66 -1.18
C THR A 82 19.31 -2.00 0.19
N ARG A 83 20.28 -1.11 0.42
CA ARG A 83 20.34 -0.28 1.62
C ARG A 83 19.02 0.51 1.75
N PRO A 84 18.35 0.49 2.91
CA PRO A 84 17.08 1.15 3.07
C PRO A 84 17.22 2.68 3.00
N ALA A 85 16.23 3.33 2.39
CA ALA A 85 16.09 4.79 2.41
C ALA A 85 15.13 5.21 3.53
N PRO A 86 15.32 6.39 4.17
CA PRO A 86 14.43 6.87 5.21
C PRO A 86 12.96 6.93 4.74
N LEU A 87 12.06 6.31 5.51
CA LEU A 87 10.61 6.43 5.31
C LEU A 87 10.03 7.54 6.19
N THR A 88 9.01 8.26 5.74
CA THR A 88 8.26 9.23 6.58
C THR A 88 6.82 8.78 6.82
N THR A 89 6.30 9.05 8.01
CA THR A 89 4.92 8.72 8.44
C THR A 89 4.17 9.92 9.02
N GLU A 90 4.70 11.14 8.90
CA GLU A 90 4.14 12.36 9.49
C GLU A 90 2.68 12.61 9.11
N LEU A 91 2.32 12.38 7.84
CA LEU A 91 0.97 12.62 7.32
C LEU A 91 -0.01 11.46 7.61
N LEU A 92 0.45 10.37 8.23
CA LEU A 92 -0.37 9.20 8.48
C LEU A 92 -1.12 9.31 9.81
N SER A 93 -2.41 9.00 9.79
CA SER A 93 -3.22 8.90 11.00
C SER A 93 -2.86 7.64 11.81
N PRO A 94 -2.86 7.69 13.15
CA PRO A 94 -2.61 6.52 13.99
C PRO A 94 -3.56 5.36 13.68
N LYS A 95 -3.02 4.24 13.22
CA LYS A 95 -3.81 3.09 12.75
C LYS A 95 -2.94 1.83 12.63
N THR A 96 -3.54 0.68 12.96
CA THR A 96 -2.95 -0.64 12.70
C THR A 96 -3.39 -1.18 11.33
N HIS A 97 -2.42 -1.64 10.56
CA HIS A 97 -2.60 -2.28 9.26
C HIS A 97 -2.13 -3.73 9.35
N LYS A 98 -3.08 -4.67 9.29
CA LYS A 98 -2.80 -6.11 9.29
C LYS A 98 -2.35 -6.55 7.90
N THR A 99 -1.36 -7.42 7.85
CA THR A 99 -0.80 -8.02 6.63
C THR A 99 -0.73 -9.54 6.80
N VAL A 100 -0.38 -10.27 5.72
CA VAL A 100 -0.18 -11.72 5.77
C VAL A 100 1.02 -12.11 6.66
N HIS A 101 1.98 -11.20 6.83
CA HIS A 101 3.23 -11.43 7.56
C HIS A 101 3.24 -10.87 8.98
N GLY A 102 2.15 -10.25 9.44
CA GLY A 102 2.09 -9.59 10.74
C GLY A 102 1.29 -8.28 10.68
N ALA A 103 1.69 -7.27 11.41
CA ALA A 103 1.04 -5.97 11.43
C ALA A 103 2.05 -4.83 11.50
N ILE A 104 1.71 -3.71 10.87
CA ILE A 104 2.37 -2.43 11.12
C ILE A 104 1.38 -1.49 11.80
N THR A 105 1.83 -0.70 12.76
CA THR A 105 0.97 0.24 13.48
C THR A 105 1.62 1.62 13.47
N VAL A 106 0.91 2.60 12.90
CA VAL A 106 1.25 4.01 13.06
C VAL A 106 0.80 4.43 14.46
N LEU A 107 1.74 4.81 15.31
CA LEU A 107 1.49 5.22 16.69
C LEU A 107 1.01 6.68 16.75
N PRO A 108 0.41 7.14 17.87
CA PRO A 108 0.04 8.54 18.06
C PRO A 108 1.19 9.55 17.92
N SER A 109 2.44 9.12 18.17
CA SER A 109 3.66 9.90 17.94
C SER A 109 4.09 9.96 16.46
N HIS A 110 3.31 9.38 15.55
CA HIS A 110 3.65 9.09 14.16
C HIS A 110 4.80 8.08 13.98
N SER A 111 5.43 7.60 15.04
CA SER A 111 6.37 6.49 14.97
C SER A 111 5.68 5.22 14.45
N LEU A 112 6.41 4.37 13.74
CA LEU A 112 5.91 3.15 13.15
C LEU A 112 6.37 1.93 13.95
N LEU A 113 5.44 1.19 14.54
CA LEU A 113 5.69 -0.13 15.11
C LEU A 113 5.54 -1.20 14.02
N VAL A 114 6.60 -1.95 13.76
CA VAL A 114 6.67 -3.03 12.79
C VAL A 114 6.73 -4.37 13.53
N ASP A 115 5.61 -5.09 13.56
CA ASP A 115 5.49 -6.43 14.13
C ASP A 115 5.28 -7.46 13.01
N LEU A 116 6.38 -7.93 12.42
CA LEU A 116 6.38 -8.97 11.37
C LEU A 116 6.77 -10.35 11.91
N ARG A 117 6.70 -10.55 13.24
CA ARG A 117 7.17 -11.77 13.91
C ARG A 117 6.50 -13.03 13.37
N GLU A 118 5.20 -12.96 13.06
CA GLU A 118 4.44 -14.08 12.50
C GLU A 118 4.99 -14.52 11.13
N GLY A 119 5.27 -13.56 10.24
CA GLY A 119 5.84 -13.82 8.93
C GLY A 119 7.25 -14.40 8.99
N GLU A 120 8.06 -13.90 9.93
CA GLU A 120 9.41 -14.40 10.15
C GLU A 120 9.42 -15.83 10.68
N ARG A 121 8.54 -16.17 11.64
CA ARG A 121 8.40 -17.55 12.14
C ARG A 121 7.97 -18.52 11.04
N ARG A 122 7.04 -18.12 10.16
CA ARG A 122 6.62 -18.94 9.00
C ARG A 122 7.73 -19.18 7.99
N ARG A 123 8.75 -18.32 7.95
CA ARG A 123 9.96 -18.47 7.11
C ARG A 123 11.05 -19.29 7.80
N GLY A 124 10.83 -19.76 9.03
CA GLY A 124 11.82 -20.48 9.83
C GLY A 124 12.80 -19.58 10.59
N HIS A 125 12.59 -18.26 10.60
CA HIS A 125 13.37 -17.34 11.43
C HIS A 125 12.80 -17.27 12.86
N LYS A 126 13.61 -16.82 13.83
CA LYS A 126 13.22 -16.79 15.26
C LYS A 126 11.97 -15.93 15.51
N GLY A 127 11.81 -14.83 14.78
CA GLY A 127 10.67 -13.91 14.93
C GLY A 127 10.53 -13.34 16.35
N THR A 128 11.66 -13.03 17.00
CA THR A 128 11.74 -12.60 18.39
C THR A 128 11.86 -11.09 18.56
N GLU A 129 11.87 -10.32 17.47
CA GLU A 129 12.16 -8.89 17.49
C GLU A 129 11.04 -8.10 16.82
N VAL A 130 10.84 -6.86 17.28
CA VAL A 130 10.00 -5.85 16.63
C VAL A 130 10.79 -4.56 16.47
N LEU A 131 10.47 -3.78 15.44
CA LEU A 131 11.11 -2.50 15.18
C LEU A 131 10.14 -1.36 15.51
N VAL A 132 10.63 -0.33 16.16
CA VAL A 132 9.96 0.97 16.27
C VAL A 132 10.78 1.98 15.51
N ILE A 133 10.21 2.53 14.45
CA ILE A 133 10.85 3.49 13.56
C ILE A 133 10.26 4.87 13.90
N ASP A 134 11.09 5.89 14.03
CA ASP A 134 10.63 7.27 14.22
C ASP A 134 9.83 7.79 13.01
N SER A 135 9.21 8.96 13.15
CA SER A 135 8.35 9.51 12.09
C SER A 135 9.10 9.89 10.81
N GLN A 136 10.43 10.10 10.90
CA GLN A 136 11.32 10.43 9.78
C GLN A 136 12.07 9.23 9.21
N GLY A 137 11.96 8.05 9.84
CA GLY A 137 12.68 6.87 9.40
C GLY A 137 14.19 6.89 9.65
N THR A 138 14.67 7.86 10.43
CA THR A 138 16.09 8.06 10.73
C THR A 138 16.57 7.28 11.94
N LYS A 139 15.70 7.06 12.93
CA LYS A 139 15.98 6.38 14.19
C LYS A 139 15.15 5.10 14.28
N ILE A 140 15.84 3.97 14.48
CA ILE A 140 15.25 2.65 14.58
C ILE A 140 15.59 2.06 15.95
N GLU A 141 14.57 1.69 16.70
CA GLU A 141 14.69 1.02 18.00
C GLU A 141 14.24 -0.44 17.87
N VAL A 142 15.10 -1.37 18.27
CA VAL A 142 14.84 -2.81 18.21
C VAL A 142 14.45 -3.30 19.60
N TYR A 143 13.31 -3.97 19.70
CA TYR A 143 12.81 -4.52 20.96
C TYR A 143 12.76 -6.04 20.89
N SER A 144 13.20 -6.68 21.97
CA SER A 144 13.00 -8.12 22.19
C SER A 144 11.54 -8.39 22.57
N ALA A 145 10.88 -9.22 21.77
CA ALA A 145 9.49 -9.63 21.95
C ALA A 145 9.33 -11.12 21.58
N PRO A 146 9.85 -12.05 22.42
CA PRO A 146 9.91 -13.47 22.10
C PRO A 146 8.53 -14.13 21.97
N HIS A 147 7.55 -13.69 22.76
CA HIS A 147 6.18 -14.19 22.73
C HIS A 147 5.24 -13.19 22.05
N LEU A 148 4.32 -13.68 21.21
CA LEU A 148 3.32 -12.86 20.53
C LEU A 148 2.46 -12.03 21.48
N SER A 149 2.24 -12.52 22.70
CA SER A 149 1.47 -11.87 23.76
C SER A 149 2.21 -10.75 24.51
N THR A 150 3.54 -10.67 24.41
CA THR A 150 4.31 -9.63 25.10
C THR A 150 4.11 -8.29 24.39
N PRO A 151 3.48 -7.29 25.04
CA PRO A 151 3.33 -5.98 24.44
C PRO A 151 4.68 -5.27 24.42
N CYS A 152 5.08 -4.75 23.26
CA CYS A 152 6.35 -4.04 23.09
C CYS A 152 6.41 -2.72 23.86
N CYS A 153 5.26 -2.14 24.23
CA CYS A 153 5.18 -0.86 24.93
C CYS A 153 5.67 -0.89 26.40
N LEU A 154 6.02 -2.06 26.95
CA LEU A 154 6.50 -2.19 28.33
C LEU A 154 8.00 -2.47 28.43
N ALA A 155 8.67 -2.78 27.32
CA ALA A 155 10.09 -3.11 27.31
C ALA A 155 10.94 -1.88 26.94
N GLU A 156 12.18 -1.83 27.41
CA GLU A 156 13.19 -0.91 26.88
C GLU A 156 13.76 -1.43 25.56
N PRO A 157 14.19 -0.54 24.64
CA PRO A 157 14.78 -0.97 23.38
C PRO A 157 16.12 -1.67 23.63
N THR A 158 16.25 -2.88 23.11
CA THR A 158 17.47 -3.70 23.21
C THR A 158 18.62 -3.07 22.43
N LYS A 159 18.32 -2.45 21.28
CA LYS A 159 19.30 -1.75 20.44
C LYS A 159 18.68 -0.51 19.82
N ARG A 160 19.51 0.50 19.55
CA ARG A 160 19.14 1.70 18.82
C ARG A 160 20.10 1.88 17.66
N HIS A 161 19.55 2.10 16.48
CA HIS A 161 20.29 2.29 15.25
C HIS A 161 19.83 3.55 14.55
N THR A 162 20.74 4.18 13.81
CA THR A 162 20.38 5.12 12.75
C THR A 162 20.06 4.32 11.48
N ILE A 163 19.44 4.96 10.48
CA ILE A 163 19.24 4.34 9.16
C ILE A 163 20.56 3.95 8.48
N GLU A 164 21.62 4.72 8.72
CA GLU A 164 22.95 4.49 8.15
C GLU A 164 23.65 3.29 8.81
N ASP A 165 23.49 3.14 10.13
CA ASP A 165 24.12 2.09 10.93
C ASP A 165 23.21 0.87 11.14
N LEU A 166 22.07 0.79 10.44
CA LEU A 166 21.14 -0.32 10.59
C LEU A 166 21.79 -1.62 10.08
N PRO A 167 21.88 -2.68 10.90
CA PRO A 167 22.44 -3.95 10.47
C PRO A 167 21.65 -4.59 9.31
N SER A 168 22.36 -5.25 8.39
CA SER A 168 21.77 -5.84 7.17
C SER A 168 20.66 -6.86 7.44
N ILE A 169 20.70 -7.54 8.59
CA ILE A 169 19.64 -8.45 9.05
C ILE A 169 18.26 -7.76 9.18
N HIS A 170 18.22 -6.45 9.43
CA HIS A 170 16.98 -5.68 9.55
C HIS A 170 16.56 -4.96 8.27
N TRP A 171 17.42 -4.90 7.24
CA TRP A 171 17.11 -4.16 6.00
C TRP A 171 15.84 -4.67 5.32
N ARG A 172 15.66 -6.00 5.28
CA ARG A 172 14.46 -6.61 4.69
C ARG A 172 13.19 -6.17 5.40
N GLN A 173 13.15 -6.24 6.72
CA GLN A 173 11.97 -5.85 7.51
C GLN A 173 11.67 -4.36 7.37
N TYR A 174 12.71 -3.52 7.34
CA TYR A 174 12.58 -2.09 7.09
C TYR A 174 12.00 -1.81 5.69
N ASN A 175 12.57 -2.40 4.64
CA ASN A 175 12.12 -2.23 3.26
C ASN A 175 10.67 -2.73 3.06
N ASP A 176 10.32 -3.88 3.66
CA ASP A 176 8.96 -4.40 3.65
C ASP A 176 7.98 -3.40 4.32
N ALA A 177 8.37 -2.79 5.45
CA ALA A 177 7.60 -1.76 6.12
C ALA A 177 7.47 -0.48 5.27
N ALA A 178 8.55 -0.01 4.66
CA ALA A 178 8.56 1.16 3.78
C ALA A 178 7.59 0.99 2.59
N LEU A 179 7.60 -0.19 1.94
CA LEU A 179 6.66 -0.52 0.86
C LEU A 179 5.20 -0.53 1.30
N LEU A 180 4.93 -0.90 2.56
CA LEU A 180 3.58 -0.86 3.12
C LEU A 180 3.15 0.58 3.46
N VAL A 181 4.06 1.38 4.05
CA VAL A 181 3.84 2.80 4.32
C VAL A 181 3.53 3.56 3.04
N GLU A 182 4.27 3.31 1.95
CA GLU A 182 4.02 3.95 0.67
C GLU A 182 2.63 3.59 0.10
N ARG A 183 2.21 2.33 0.23
CA ARG A 183 0.86 1.88 -0.15
C ARG A 183 -0.25 2.50 0.71
N ILE A 184 0.05 2.88 1.96
CA ILE A 184 -0.89 3.61 2.82
C ILE A 184 -0.96 5.08 2.37
N LYS A 185 0.19 5.71 2.12
CA LYS A 185 0.28 7.10 1.62
C LYS A 185 -0.43 7.31 0.30
N GLN A 186 -0.36 6.35 -0.63
CA GLN A 186 -1.09 6.37 -1.90
C GLN A 186 -2.62 6.45 -1.74
N ARG A 187 -3.15 6.17 -0.55
CA ARG A 187 -4.59 6.28 -0.21
C ARG A 187 -4.88 7.33 0.86
N THR A 188 -3.86 8.07 1.28
CA THR A 188 -3.98 9.07 2.34
C THR A 188 -4.01 10.45 1.68
N PRO A 189 -5.11 11.19 1.77
CA PRO A 189 -5.19 12.52 1.19
C PRO A 189 -4.27 13.48 1.95
N LYS A 190 -3.39 14.17 1.21
CA LYS A 190 -2.57 15.29 1.68
C LYS A 190 -3.31 16.61 1.55
N LEU A 191 -3.94 16.85 0.40
CA LEU A 191 -4.79 18.02 0.13
C LEU A 191 -6.11 17.54 -0.48
N THR A 192 -7.23 18.13 -0.07
CA THR A 192 -8.53 17.94 -0.73
C THR A 192 -9.12 19.30 -1.04
N LEU A 193 -9.38 19.56 -2.33
CA LEU A 193 -10.02 20.77 -2.83
C LEU A 193 -11.37 20.41 -3.43
N HIS A 194 -12.43 21.02 -2.92
CA HIS A 194 -13.76 20.91 -3.51
C HIS A 194 -13.98 22.09 -4.46
N THR A 195 -14.17 21.79 -5.75
CA THR A 195 -14.56 22.78 -6.77
C THR A 195 -16.05 22.65 -7.05
N SER A 196 -16.63 23.47 -7.92
CA SER A 196 -18.02 23.29 -8.35
C SER A 196 -18.23 22.05 -9.22
N ALA A 197 -17.18 21.54 -9.87
CA ALA A 197 -17.26 20.44 -10.84
C ALA A 197 -16.73 19.11 -10.30
N ALA A 198 -15.79 19.15 -9.35
CA ALA A 198 -15.08 17.96 -8.90
C ALA A 198 -14.53 18.10 -7.48
N LYS A 199 -14.38 16.95 -6.82
CA LYS A 199 -13.51 16.78 -5.65
C LYS A 199 -12.12 16.40 -6.12
N CYS A 200 -11.15 17.28 -5.91
CA CYS A 200 -9.75 17.08 -6.27
C CYS A 200 -8.95 16.69 -5.02
N THR A 201 -8.10 15.67 -5.14
CA THR A 201 -7.31 15.13 -4.02
C THR A 201 -5.87 14.94 -4.45
N LEU A 202 -4.92 15.50 -3.69
CA LEU A 202 -3.50 15.17 -3.75
C LEU A 202 -3.22 14.14 -2.66
N MET A 203 -2.59 13.02 -3.02
CA MET A 203 -2.22 11.96 -2.08
C MET A 203 -0.88 12.24 -1.39
N ALA A 204 -0.64 11.60 -0.25
CA ALA A 204 0.53 11.83 0.61
C ALA A 204 1.78 11.04 0.21
N ASN A 205 1.74 10.30 -0.90
CA ASN A 205 2.86 9.50 -1.38
C ASN A 205 3.99 10.41 -1.90
N THR A 206 5.25 9.97 -1.76
CA THR A 206 6.45 10.78 -2.01
C THR A 206 7.34 10.09 -3.06
N PRO A 207 8.08 10.81 -3.92
CA PRO A 207 8.38 12.24 -3.89
C PRO A 207 7.31 13.14 -4.54
N ARG A 208 6.45 12.59 -5.40
CA ARG A 208 5.37 13.32 -6.07
C ARG A 208 4.04 12.64 -5.78
N GLY A 209 3.18 13.31 -5.02
CA GLY A 209 1.87 12.78 -4.65
C GLY A 209 1.01 12.50 -5.88
N GLU A 210 0.30 11.37 -5.89
CA GLU A 210 -0.68 11.08 -6.94
C GLU A 210 -1.87 12.04 -6.83
N ILE A 211 -2.49 12.36 -7.97
CA ILE A 211 -3.63 13.27 -8.02
C ILE A 211 -4.87 12.52 -8.48
N GLU A 212 -5.98 12.69 -7.77
CA GLU A 212 -7.27 12.09 -8.10
C GLU A 212 -8.36 13.17 -8.17
N LEU A 213 -9.12 13.19 -9.26
CA LEU A 213 -10.31 14.02 -9.43
C LEU A 213 -11.53 13.12 -9.55
N LEU A 214 -12.54 13.39 -8.73
CA LEU A 214 -13.84 12.75 -8.79
C LEU A 214 -14.88 13.77 -9.26
N PHE A 215 -15.38 13.57 -10.46
CA PHE A 215 -16.43 14.38 -11.08
C PHE A 215 -17.78 13.73 -10.77
N GLY A 216 -18.64 14.45 -10.09
CA GLY A 216 -19.99 14.06 -9.72
C GLY A 216 -20.82 15.30 -9.45
N SER A 217 -22.14 15.17 -9.34
CA SER A 217 -22.92 16.31 -8.89
C SER A 217 -22.51 16.56 -7.44
N ILE A 218 -21.93 17.71 -7.15
CA ILE A 218 -21.69 18.10 -5.77
C ILE A 218 -23.05 18.66 -5.35
N PRO A 219 -23.82 17.98 -4.48
CA PRO A 219 -25.13 18.49 -4.14
C PRO A 219 -24.92 19.85 -3.46
N PRO A 220 -25.44 20.95 -4.04
CA PRO A 220 -25.55 22.18 -3.29
C PRO A 220 -26.47 21.86 -2.11
N ASN A 221 -26.02 22.20 -0.90
CA ASN A 221 -26.66 21.94 0.38
C ASN A 221 -28.19 21.75 0.34
N ASP A 222 -28.64 20.75 1.10
CA ASP A 222 -30.01 20.55 1.56
C ASP A 222 -31.07 20.21 0.51
N ARG A 223 -31.16 18.92 0.17
CA ARG A 223 -32.43 18.16 0.13
C ARG A 223 -32.13 16.70 -0.24
N LYS A 224 -32.71 15.78 0.55
CA LYS A 224 -32.81 14.31 0.33
C LYS A 224 -32.05 13.81 -0.91
N GLN A 225 -30.85 13.26 -0.69
CA GLN A 225 -30.12 12.46 -1.67
C GLN A 225 -31.02 11.36 -2.23
N SER A 226 -31.61 11.61 -3.40
CA SER A 226 -32.10 10.54 -4.26
C SER A 226 -30.89 9.75 -4.76
N ALA A 227 -31.03 8.44 -4.88
CA ALA A 227 -29.96 7.47 -5.14
C ALA A 227 -29.25 7.60 -6.52
N GLY A 228 -29.30 8.75 -7.19
CA GLY A 228 -28.74 8.99 -8.52
C GLY A 228 -27.47 9.83 -8.56
N ASP A 229 -26.84 10.12 -7.42
CA ASP A 229 -25.67 11.02 -7.35
C ASP A 229 -24.34 10.25 -7.31
N ALA A 230 -24.19 9.29 -8.22
CA ALA A 230 -22.93 8.56 -8.38
C ALA A 230 -21.92 9.41 -9.17
N PRO A 231 -20.61 9.36 -8.83
CA PRO A 231 -19.60 10.04 -9.63
C PRO A 231 -19.63 9.53 -11.07
N ARG A 232 -19.73 10.44 -12.03
CA ARG A 232 -19.85 10.13 -13.46
C ARG A 232 -18.49 9.85 -14.10
N MET A 233 -17.42 10.42 -13.54
CA MET A 233 -16.07 10.29 -14.07
C MET A 233 -15.04 10.43 -12.96
N ARG A 234 -13.95 9.65 -13.05
CA ARG A 234 -12.78 9.71 -12.19
C ARG A 234 -11.54 9.86 -13.06
N MET A 235 -10.66 10.77 -12.69
CA MET A 235 -9.33 10.90 -13.29
C MET A 235 -8.27 10.67 -12.22
N ARG A 236 -7.25 9.87 -12.52
CA ARG A 236 -6.12 9.62 -11.62
C ARG A 236 -4.81 9.81 -12.38
N LEU A 237 -4.04 10.82 -11.97
CA LEU A 237 -2.70 11.10 -12.48
C LEU A 237 -1.65 10.48 -11.56
N SER A 238 -0.98 9.44 -12.06
CA SER A 238 0.21 8.88 -11.43
C SER A 238 1.45 9.61 -11.94
N ARG A 239 1.95 10.57 -11.15
CA ARG A 239 3.14 11.37 -11.49
C ARG A 239 4.42 10.54 -11.53
N GLY A 240 4.52 9.48 -10.73
CA GLY A 240 5.70 8.61 -10.70
C GLY A 240 5.75 7.59 -11.83
N CYS A 241 4.60 7.22 -12.39
CA CYS A 241 4.51 6.30 -13.54
C CYS A 241 4.13 7.01 -14.84
N GLU A 242 4.17 8.35 -14.84
CA GLU A 242 3.79 9.22 -15.95
C GLU A 242 2.52 8.73 -16.70
N SER A 243 1.47 8.39 -15.96
CA SER A 243 0.23 7.88 -16.55
C SER A 243 -1.00 8.58 -16.01
N LEU A 244 -1.97 8.78 -16.90
CA LEU A 244 -3.29 9.31 -16.59
C LEU A 244 -4.34 8.22 -16.84
N GLU A 245 -4.98 7.76 -15.77
CA GLU A 245 -6.16 6.90 -15.84
C GLU A 245 -7.42 7.77 -15.87
N ILE A 246 -8.29 7.52 -16.86
CA ILE A 246 -9.62 8.10 -16.96
C ILE A 246 -10.62 6.94 -16.85
N ALA A 247 -11.45 6.97 -15.81
CA ALA A 247 -12.51 6.01 -15.61
C ALA A 247 -13.86 6.72 -15.69
N ARG A 248 -14.81 6.19 -16.46
CA ARG A 248 -16.11 6.80 -16.68
C ARG A 248 -17.23 5.83 -16.44
N HIS A 249 -18.31 6.35 -15.89
CA HIS A 249 -19.55 5.63 -15.75
C HIS A 249 -20.38 5.80 -17.03
N VAL A 250 -20.66 4.69 -17.71
CA VAL A 250 -21.46 4.65 -18.93
C VAL A 250 -22.72 3.84 -18.65
N SER A 251 -23.88 4.48 -18.80
CA SER A 251 -25.18 3.83 -18.69
C SER A 251 -25.63 3.39 -20.08
N GLY A 252 -25.65 2.08 -20.33
CA GLY A 252 -26.12 1.48 -21.58
C GLY A 252 -27.37 0.62 -21.41
N THR A 253 -27.89 0.09 -22.52
CA THR A 253 -29.05 -0.84 -22.49
C THR A 253 -28.76 -2.15 -21.75
N ARG A 254 -27.48 -2.51 -21.61
CA ARG A 254 -27.00 -3.69 -20.89
C ARG A 254 -26.71 -3.42 -19.40
N GLY A 255 -26.96 -2.22 -18.92
CA GLY A 255 -26.70 -1.81 -17.54
C GLY A 255 -25.64 -0.72 -17.42
N GLU A 256 -25.20 -0.53 -16.19
CA GLU A 256 -24.21 0.47 -15.79
C GLU A 256 -22.81 -0.17 -15.79
N GLU A 257 -21.89 0.36 -16.60
CA GLU A 257 -20.53 -0.16 -16.72
C GLU A 257 -19.51 0.97 -16.58
N TRP A 258 -18.36 0.66 -15.95
CA TRP A 258 -17.22 1.56 -15.90
C TRP A 258 -16.27 1.29 -17.07
N THR A 259 -16.09 2.25 -17.95
CA THR A 259 -15.03 2.21 -18.97
C THR A 259 -13.77 2.84 -18.42
N LYS A 260 -12.61 2.27 -18.74
CA LYS A 260 -11.30 2.74 -18.27
C LYS A 260 -10.33 2.89 -19.43
N THR A 261 -9.74 4.06 -19.56
CA THR A 261 -8.64 4.36 -20.48
C THR A 261 -7.41 4.80 -19.69
N VAL A 262 -6.22 4.44 -20.17
CA VAL A 262 -4.95 4.81 -19.55
C VAL A 262 -4.07 5.44 -20.62
N LEU A 263 -3.71 6.70 -20.41
CA LEU A 263 -2.88 7.49 -21.32
C LEU A 263 -1.48 7.63 -20.74
N LYS A 264 -0.48 7.64 -21.61
CA LYS A 264 0.87 8.08 -21.23
C LYS A 264 0.90 9.59 -21.14
N THR A 265 1.61 10.11 -20.14
CA THR A 265 1.85 11.53 -19.93
C THR A 265 3.34 11.80 -19.89
N THR A 266 3.75 13.06 -19.90
CA THR A 266 5.15 13.46 -19.69
C THR A 266 5.25 14.36 -18.46
N ASP A 267 6.44 14.52 -17.91
CA ASP A 267 6.69 15.31 -16.70
C ASP A 267 6.32 16.82 -16.71
N GLN A 268 6.21 17.48 -17.87
CA GLN A 268 6.15 18.96 -17.93
C GLN A 268 4.74 19.56 -17.82
N TYR A 269 3.72 18.74 -18.01
CA TYR A 269 2.28 19.03 -17.91
C TYR A 269 1.60 17.67 -18.15
N PRO A 270 0.31 17.40 -17.87
CA PRO A 270 -0.33 16.23 -18.48
C PRO A 270 -0.40 16.44 -20.01
N HIS A 271 0.74 16.31 -20.69
CA HIS A 271 0.91 16.36 -22.12
C HIS A 271 0.48 15.00 -22.62
N ILE A 272 -0.65 15.01 -23.29
CA ILE A 272 -1.23 13.84 -23.94
C ILE A 272 -0.84 13.95 -25.40
N SER A 273 -0.57 12.82 -26.07
CA SER A 273 -0.24 12.84 -27.49
C SER A 273 -1.40 13.46 -28.30
N ALA A 274 -1.12 14.12 -29.42
CA ALA A 274 -2.17 14.73 -30.24
C ALA A 274 -3.21 13.68 -30.69
N ALA A 275 -2.76 12.47 -31.04
CA ALA A 275 -3.63 11.37 -31.42
C ALA A 275 -4.53 10.92 -30.26
N ASP A 276 -3.98 10.76 -29.05
CA ASP A 276 -4.78 10.43 -27.88
C ASP A 276 -5.78 11.55 -27.57
N TRP A 277 -5.33 12.81 -27.66
CA TRP A 277 -6.16 14.00 -27.42
C TRP A 277 -7.37 14.08 -28.35
N ASP A 278 -7.16 13.79 -29.64
CA ASP A 278 -8.22 13.81 -30.64
C ASP A 278 -9.27 12.72 -30.39
N ASN A 279 -8.86 11.60 -29.80
CA ASN A 279 -9.76 10.49 -29.42
C ASN A 279 -10.56 10.76 -28.13
N LEU A 280 -10.21 11.80 -27.36
CA LEU A 280 -10.92 12.12 -26.11
C LEU A 280 -12.24 12.82 -26.36
N GLU A 281 -13.25 12.45 -25.58
CA GLU A 281 -14.54 13.13 -25.56
C GLU A 281 -14.43 14.54 -24.94
N VAL A 282 -15.38 15.42 -25.26
CA VAL A 282 -15.40 16.81 -24.76
C VAL A 282 -15.36 16.88 -23.24
N THR A 283 -16.08 16.00 -22.54
CA THR A 283 -16.07 15.93 -21.06
C THR A 283 -14.72 15.50 -20.50
N GLU A 284 -13.98 14.66 -21.21
CA GLU A 284 -12.64 14.22 -20.79
C GLU A 284 -11.62 15.33 -20.99
N ARG A 285 -11.70 16.05 -22.11
CA ARG A 285 -10.87 17.24 -22.36
C ARG A 285 -11.10 18.31 -21.29
N ASP A 286 -12.35 18.56 -20.91
CA ASP A 286 -12.67 19.48 -19.80
C ASP A 286 -12.14 18.97 -18.45
N GLY A 287 -12.31 17.67 -18.18
CA GLY A 287 -11.75 17.05 -16.98
C GLY A 287 -10.22 17.16 -16.90
N ILE A 288 -9.51 17.03 -18.02
CA ILE A 288 -8.06 17.25 -18.10
C ILE A 288 -7.72 18.72 -17.84
N ALA A 289 -8.50 19.68 -18.35
CA ALA A 289 -8.31 21.09 -18.03
C ALA A 289 -8.47 21.36 -16.52
N HIS A 290 -9.45 20.73 -15.86
CA HIS A 290 -9.61 20.79 -14.40
C HIS A 290 -8.43 20.15 -13.64
N LEU A 291 -7.97 18.97 -14.08
CA LEU A 291 -6.80 18.29 -13.54
C LEU A 291 -5.57 19.20 -13.62
N ALA A 292 -5.36 19.85 -14.76
CA ALA A 292 -4.18 20.66 -15.00
C ALA A 292 -4.16 21.95 -14.16
N ARG A 293 -5.33 22.55 -13.88
CA ARG A 293 -5.45 23.66 -12.90
C ARG A 293 -5.11 23.20 -11.48
N PHE A 294 -5.65 22.06 -11.05
CA PHE A 294 -5.39 21.53 -9.71
C PHE A 294 -3.93 21.09 -9.55
N TRP A 295 -3.35 20.46 -10.57
CA TRP A 295 -1.94 20.08 -10.59
C TRP A 295 -1.00 21.27 -10.34
N ARG A 296 -1.22 22.41 -11.00
CA ARG A 296 -0.47 23.66 -10.72
C ARG A 296 -0.60 24.11 -9.27
N THR A 297 -1.77 23.93 -8.66
CA THR A 297 -2.00 24.25 -7.25
C THR A 297 -1.19 23.32 -6.34
N CYS A 298 -1.15 22.02 -6.66
CA CYS A 298 -0.34 21.04 -5.95
C CYS A 298 1.16 21.37 -6.07
N GLU A 299 1.64 21.74 -7.25
CA GLU A 299 3.05 22.11 -7.44
C GLU A 299 3.43 23.35 -6.64
N ALA A 300 2.60 24.39 -6.64
CA ALA A 300 2.84 25.59 -5.83
C ALA A 300 2.89 25.26 -4.33
N LEU A 301 1.99 24.39 -3.84
CA LEU A 301 1.99 23.95 -2.46
C LEU A 301 3.23 23.13 -2.10
N GLU A 302 3.63 22.19 -2.96
CA GLU A 302 4.85 21.38 -2.79
C GLU A 302 6.15 22.21 -2.90
N GLN A 303 6.11 23.35 -3.59
CA GLN A 303 7.22 24.32 -3.64
C GLN A 303 7.31 25.11 -2.33
N LEU A 304 6.17 25.59 -1.82
CA LEU A 304 6.11 26.32 -0.55
C LEU A 304 6.63 25.48 0.62
N GLU A 305 6.23 24.22 0.70
CA GLU A 305 6.72 23.27 1.72
C GLU A 305 8.25 23.05 1.64
N ARG A 306 8.86 23.17 0.45
CA ARG A 306 10.31 23.06 0.28
C ARG A 306 11.04 24.32 0.75
N GLU A 307 10.42 25.49 0.63
CA GLU A 307 10.99 26.77 1.07
C GLU A 307 10.85 26.98 2.59
N GLU A 308 9.84 26.39 3.23
CA GLU A 308 9.60 26.45 4.68
C GLU A 308 10.64 25.70 5.54
N VAL A 309 11.74 25.25 4.97
CA VAL A 309 12.94 24.90 5.73
C VAL A 309 13.86 26.13 5.73
N PRO A 310 13.61 27.16 6.58
CA PRO A 310 14.63 28.15 6.82
C PRO A 310 15.79 27.38 7.41
N VAL A 311 16.87 27.29 6.65
CA VAL A 311 18.20 26.99 7.17
C VAL A 311 18.34 27.94 8.34
N LEU A 312 18.18 27.43 9.57
CA LEU A 312 18.41 28.20 10.77
C LEU A 312 19.85 28.65 10.65
N PHE A 313 20.05 29.88 10.16
CA PHE A 313 21.35 30.51 10.16
C PHE A 313 21.84 30.36 11.59
N PRO A 314 23.03 29.77 11.79
CA PRO A 314 23.56 29.62 13.13
C PRO A 314 23.56 31.02 13.70
N VAL A 315 22.68 31.26 14.68
CA VAL A 315 22.70 32.47 15.48
C VAL A 315 24.06 32.39 16.14
N ALA A 316 25.04 33.06 15.55
CA ALA A 316 26.37 33.17 16.09
C ALA A 316 26.16 33.76 17.48
N SER A 317 26.26 32.90 18.49
CA SER A 317 26.29 33.26 19.88
C SER A 317 27.49 34.19 20.03
N LYS A 318 27.29 35.49 19.82
CA LYS A 318 28.23 36.52 20.23
C LYS A 318 28.28 36.40 21.74
N SER A 319 29.29 35.67 22.21
CA SER A 319 29.77 35.75 23.57
C SER A 319 30.05 37.23 23.85
N ASN A 320 29.22 37.82 24.70
CA ASN A 320 29.47 39.13 25.29
C ASN A 320 30.73 39.02 26.15
N SER A 321 31.91 39.29 25.57
CA SER A 321 33.05 39.78 26.33
C SER A 321 32.90 41.31 26.46
N LEU A 322 32.40 41.72 27.61
CA LEU A 322 32.44 43.10 28.08
C LEU A 322 33.91 43.52 28.24
N ILE A 323 34.48 44.19 27.23
CA ILE A 323 35.67 45.02 27.39
C ILE A 323 35.28 46.45 27.00
N LEU A 324 35.19 47.31 28.02
CA LEU A 324 35.09 48.75 27.91
C LEU A 324 36.32 49.32 27.18
N PRO A 325 36.17 50.22 26.19
CA PRO A 325 37.23 51.12 25.80
C PRO A 325 37.10 52.48 26.51
N PRO A 326 38.22 53.17 26.77
CA PRO A 326 38.22 54.48 27.42
C PRO A 326 37.86 55.60 26.43
N LYS A 327 37.26 56.64 27.01
CA LYS A 327 36.94 57.93 26.40
C LYS A 327 38.13 58.54 25.66
N ILE A 328 37.92 58.91 24.39
CA ILE A 328 38.65 60.00 23.74
C ILE A 328 37.65 60.86 22.96
N SER A 329 37.60 62.12 23.35
CA SER A 329 36.96 63.25 22.68
C SER A 329 37.80 63.72 21.48
N HIS A 330 37.20 63.98 20.32
CA HIS A 330 37.33 65.27 19.61
C HIS A 330 36.59 65.32 18.25
N SER A 331 35.91 66.47 18.06
CA SER A 331 35.66 67.28 16.85
C SER A 331 35.07 66.67 15.57
N GLN A 332 33.83 67.12 15.30
CA GLN A 332 33.36 67.79 14.08
C GLN A 332 33.94 67.39 12.72
N THR A 333 33.07 66.91 11.83
CA THR A 333 32.85 67.53 10.51
C THR A 333 31.53 67.07 9.90
N ARG A 334 30.74 68.04 9.44
CA ARG A 334 29.45 67.91 8.74
C ARG A 334 29.71 67.53 7.28
N THR A 335 28.96 66.58 6.73
CA THR A 335 28.59 66.53 5.29
C THR A 335 27.32 65.69 5.08
N PRO A 336 26.51 65.99 4.05
CA PRO A 336 25.10 65.66 4.01
C PRO A 336 24.75 64.31 3.38
N THR A 337 23.63 63.80 3.87
CA THR A 337 22.75 62.73 3.40
C THR A 337 22.42 62.76 1.90
N PRO A 338 22.26 61.59 1.28
CA PRO A 338 21.23 61.36 0.27
C PRO A 338 20.08 60.55 0.87
N THR A 339 18.87 61.08 0.71
CA THR A 339 17.58 60.51 1.09
C THR A 339 17.28 59.24 0.30
N SER A 340 17.23 58.09 0.96
CA SER A 340 16.57 56.88 0.45
C SER A 340 15.12 56.85 0.93
N PHE A 341 14.19 56.91 -0.01
CA PHE A 341 12.77 56.68 0.23
C PHE A 341 12.53 55.18 0.45
N SER A 342 12.25 54.80 1.71
CA SER A 342 11.67 53.51 2.05
C SER A 342 10.16 53.67 2.12
N SER A 343 9.45 53.15 1.12
CA SER A 343 7.99 53.04 1.08
C SER A 343 7.59 51.70 1.71
N THR A 344 7.23 51.72 2.99
CA THR A 344 6.51 50.61 3.64
C THR A 344 5.04 50.65 3.22
N GLN A 345 4.68 49.87 2.20
CA GLN A 345 3.27 49.54 1.96
C GLN A 345 2.84 48.47 2.96
N THR A 346 2.00 48.89 3.91
CA THR A 346 1.25 48.03 4.81
C THR A 346 0.21 47.23 4.03
N LEU A 347 0.31 45.90 4.07
CA LEU A 347 -0.70 44.97 3.54
C LEU A 347 -2.00 45.09 4.36
N PRO A 348 -3.19 45.03 3.73
CA PRO A 348 -4.46 45.08 4.42
C PRO A 348 -4.69 43.82 5.27
N MET A 349 -5.03 44.03 6.54
CA MET A 349 -5.40 42.98 7.49
C MET A 349 -6.56 42.12 6.97
N LEU A 350 -6.30 40.82 6.81
CA LEU A 350 -7.32 39.80 6.65
C LEU A 350 -8.15 39.69 7.93
N ASN A 351 -9.41 40.13 7.87
CA ASN A 351 -10.39 39.93 8.93
C ASN A 351 -10.78 38.44 8.99
N VAL A 352 -10.11 37.70 9.88
CA VAL A 352 -10.49 36.33 10.25
C VAL A 352 -11.71 36.39 11.17
N ALA A 353 -12.82 35.77 10.75
CA ALA A 353 -14.02 35.69 11.57
C ALA A 353 -13.76 34.98 12.91
N PRO A 354 -14.33 35.46 14.04
CA PRO A 354 -14.11 34.88 15.35
C PRO A 354 -14.64 33.45 15.44
N ARG A 355 -13.83 32.55 16.01
CA ARG A 355 -14.21 31.15 16.26
C ARG A 355 -15.41 31.08 17.22
N PRO A 356 -16.39 30.19 16.97
CA PRO A 356 -17.49 29.97 17.90
C PRO A 356 -16.99 29.34 19.23
N PRO A 357 -17.62 29.67 20.36
CA PRO A 357 -17.21 29.21 21.68
C PRO A 357 -17.42 27.69 21.86
N LYS A 358 -16.42 27.04 22.47
CA LYS A 358 -16.42 25.62 22.80
C LYS A 358 -17.42 25.33 23.93
N LEU A 359 -18.37 24.43 23.70
CA LEU A 359 -19.25 23.89 24.72
C LEU A 359 -18.50 22.89 25.63
N PRO A 360 -18.78 22.86 26.94
CA PRO A 360 -18.09 21.98 27.88
C PRO A 360 -18.55 20.52 27.76
N PHE A 361 -17.58 19.61 27.65
CA PHE A 361 -17.77 18.16 27.69
C PHE A 361 -17.79 17.66 29.14
N THR A 362 -18.94 17.19 29.61
CA THR A 362 -19.07 16.40 30.84
C THR A 362 -18.73 14.92 30.56
N LYS A 363 -17.80 14.36 31.34
CA LYS A 363 -17.45 12.92 31.34
C LYS A 363 -18.60 12.09 31.92
N PRO A 364 -18.94 10.92 31.34
CA PRO A 364 -19.69 9.91 32.06
C PRO A 364 -18.75 8.82 32.61
N ASP A 365 -18.86 8.60 33.91
CA ASP A 365 -18.26 7.47 34.63
C ASP A 365 -18.89 6.15 34.18
N PHE A 366 -18.05 5.15 33.88
CA PHE A 366 -18.45 3.78 33.58
C PHE A 366 -18.13 2.89 34.78
N CYS A 367 -19.17 2.42 35.48
CA CYS A 367 -19.11 1.20 36.28
C CYS A 367 -19.69 0.03 35.49
N PRO A 368 -19.11 -1.19 35.57
CA PRO A 368 -19.68 -2.37 34.94
C PRO A 368 -20.72 -3.04 35.85
N PRO A 369 -21.82 -3.62 35.32
CA PRO A 369 -22.72 -4.44 36.11
C PRO A 369 -22.32 -5.92 36.10
N ASN A 370 -22.52 -6.57 37.24
CA ASN A 370 -22.36 -8.01 37.50
C ASN A 370 -23.32 -8.90 36.68
N PRO A 371 -22.99 -10.19 36.47
CA PRO A 371 -23.83 -11.14 35.73
C PRO A 371 -24.77 -11.92 36.66
N LEU A 372 -25.96 -12.25 36.18
CA LEU A 372 -26.92 -13.21 36.77
C LEU A 372 -27.85 -13.77 35.66
N PRO A 373 -28.56 -14.89 35.86
CA PRO A 373 -28.16 -16.16 35.25
C PRO A 373 -29.19 -16.78 34.28
N GLU A 374 -28.64 -17.69 33.49
CA GLU A 374 -29.20 -18.88 32.82
C GLU A 374 -30.63 -19.34 33.21
N LEU A 375 -31.56 -19.34 32.25
CA LEU A 375 -32.73 -20.24 32.22
C LEU A 375 -33.24 -20.50 30.77
N LEU A 376 -33.09 -21.77 30.37
CA LEU A 376 -34.00 -22.68 29.66
C LEU A 376 -34.85 -22.19 28.46
N ALA A 377 -34.66 -22.91 27.33
CA ALA A 377 -35.47 -22.93 26.12
C ALA A 377 -36.90 -23.50 26.35
N PRO A 378 -37.83 -23.36 25.37
CA PRO A 378 -38.03 -24.52 24.48
C PRO A 378 -38.43 -24.22 23.00
N SER A 379 -37.90 -25.08 22.14
CA SER A 379 -38.54 -25.84 21.04
C SER A 379 -39.77 -25.26 20.31
N ARG A 380 -39.63 -24.99 19.00
CA ARG A 380 -40.75 -25.03 18.03
C ARG A 380 -40.37 -25.71 16.72
N LYS A 381 -41.26 -26.62 16.33
CA LYS A 381 -41.28 -27.50 15.16
C LYS A 381 -41.58 -26.72 13.88
N THR A 382 -40.87 -27.04 12.80
CA THR A 382 -41.16 -26.57 11.43
C THR A 382 -41.99 -27.61 10.68
N THR A 383 -43.17 -27.20 10.20
CA THR A 383 -44.06 -27.98 9.34
C THR A 383 -43.70 -27.81 7.86
N HIS A 384 -43.64 -28.94 7.17
CA HIS A 384 -43.60 -29.05 5.71
C HIS A 384 -44.90 -28.57 5.06
N THR A 385 -44.78 -27.86 3.94
CA THR A 385 -45.86 -27.72 2.95
C THR A 385 -45.31 -27.88 1.54
N HIS A 386 -45.74 -28.97 0.90
CA HIS A 386 -45.65 -29.21 -0.54
C HIS A 386 -46.61 -28.26 -1.28
N ARG A 387 -46.19 -27.74 -2.44
CA ARG A 387 -47.14 -27.39 -3.51
C ARG A 387 -46.51 -27.64 -4.87
N ALA A 388 -47.30 -28.30 -5.72
CA ALA A 388 -46.93 -28.81 -7.02
C ALA A 388 -47.49 -27.96 -8.18
N ARG A 389 -46.78 -28.07 -9.32
CA ARG A 389 -47.28 -28.27 -10.71
C ARG A 389 -47.88 -27.11 -11.52
N SER A 390 -47.21 -26.80 -12.65
CA SER A 390 -47.74 -26.72 -14.06
C SER A 390 -46.69 -26.04 -14.98
N LYS A 391 -46.02 -26.70 -15.94
CA LYS A 391 -46.35 -27.13 -17.34
C LYS A 391 -46.55 -26.01 -18.39
N SER A 392 -45.61 -25.94 -19.37
CA SER A 392 -45.74 -25.78 -20.86
C SER A 392 -44.50 -25.06 -21.43
N ILE A 393 -43.57 -25.72 -22.14
CA ILE A 393 -43.48 -25.97 -23.60
C ILE A 393 -43.58 -24.71 -24.48
N SER A 394 -42.43 -24.32 -25.06
CA SER A 394 -42.29 -24.04 -26.50
C SER A 394 -40.80 -23.99 -26.87
N ASP A 395 -40.45 -24.78 -27.89
CA ASP A 395 -39.21 -24.76 -28.68
C ASP A 395 -38.97 -23.40 -29.34
N ASP A 396 -37.70 -23.01 -29.47
CA ASP A 396 -37.13 -22.61 -30.76
C ASP A 396 -35.59 -22.54 -30.71
N GLY A 397 -34.97 -22.90 -31.83
CA GLY A 397 -33.57 -23.30 -31.95
C GLY A 397 -32.55 -22.22 -32.31
N LEU A 398 -31.29 -22.67 -32.21
CA LEU A 398 -30.09 -22.25 -32.96
C LEU A 398 -29.46 -20.88 -32.64
N SER A 399 -28.36 -20.90 -31.88
CA SER A 399 -26.99 -20.75 -32.46
C SER A 399 -25.94 -20.72 -31.34
N VAL A 400 -25.02 -21.67 -31.39
CA VAL A 400 -23.87 -21.78 -30.48
C VAL A 400 -22.75 -20.92 -31.07
N ILE A 401 -22.46 -19.78 -30.43
CA ILE A 401 -21.19 -19.07 -30.61
C ILE A 401 -20.42 -19.21 -29.30
N GLY A 402 -19.28 -19.90 -29.38
CA GLY A 402 -18.43 -20.23 -28.25
C GLY A 402 -17.82 -18.99 -27.59
N ASN A 403 -17.83 -18.98 -26.27
CA ASN A 403 -17.08 -18.03 -25.45
C ASN A 403 -15.56 -18.22 -25.65
N PRO A 404 -14.77 -17.16 -25.84
CA PRO A 404 -13.32 -17.27 -25.77
C PRO A 404 -12.86 -17.42 -24.31
N THR A 405 -12.07 -18.45 -24.05
CA THR A 405 -11.37 -18.71 -22.78
C THR A 405 -10.22 -17.70 -22.58
N ALA A 406 -9.91 -17.40 -21.31
CA ALA A 406 -8.93 -16.41 -20.83
C ALA A 406 -7.44 -16.68 -21.19
N ALA A 407 -7.17 -17.49 -22.23
CA ALA A 407 -5.84 -17.73 -22.78
C ALA A 407 -5.47 -16.77 -23.94
N ALA A 408 -6.36 -15.85 -24.31
CA ALA A 408 -6.24 -15.03 -25.53
C ALA A 408 -5.51 -13.68 -25.37
N ILE A 409 -4.89 -13.40 -24.22
CA ILE A 409 -4.03 -12.20 -24.05
C ILE A 409 -2.58 -12.64 -23.82
N LEU A 410 -2.02 -13.32 -24.81
CA LEU A 410 -0.58 -13.47 -24.94
C LEU A 410 -0.16 -12.66 -26.19
N PRO A 411 0.96 -11.91 -26.12
CA PRO A 411 1.52 -11.25 -27.30
C PRO A 411 1.72 -12.24 -28.45
N THR A 412 1.44 -11.80 -29.68
CA THR A 412 1.48 -12.63 -30.90
C THR A 412 2.84 -13.30 -31.16
N TRP A 413 3.93 -12.78 -30.58
CA TRP A 413 5.28 -13.34 -30.72
C TRP A 413 5.57 -14.56 -29.81
N CYS A 414 4.66 -14.96 -28.92
CA CYS A 414 4.76 -16.22 -28.17
C CYS A 414 4.51 -17.49 -29.03
N LYS A 415 4.26 -17.35 -30.34
CA LYS A 415 3.90 -18.45 -31.23
C LYS A 415 4.95 -18.82 -32.28
N GLU A 416 6.07 -18.10 -32.38
CA GLU A 416 7.02 -18.33 -33.47
C GLU A 416 8.35 -18.90 -32.99
N ASN A 417 8.74 -19.99 -33.68
CA ASN A 417 10.06 -20.63 -33.74
C ASN A 417 10.39 -21.65 -32.64
N PHE A 418 9.73 -22.81 -32.72
CA PHE A 418 10.43 -24.09 -32.56
C PHE A 418 10.37 -24.81 -33.91
N PRO A 419 11.49 -25.30 -34.46
CA PRO A 419 11.45 -26.16 -35.63
C PRO A 419 10.75 -27.47 -35.24
N ASP A 420 9.59 -27.71 -35.85
CA ASP A 420 8.95 -29.02 -35.91
C ASP A 420 9.77 -29.89 -36.86
N ASP A 421 10.87 -30.45 -36.38
CA ASP A 421 11.60 -31.52 -37.08
C ASP A 421 11.43 -32.85 -36.33
N ASP A 422 10.79 -33.78 -37.05
CA ASP A 422 10.85 -35.24 -36.96
C ASP A 422 10.68 -35.91 -35.58
N LEU A 423 9.46 -36.38 -35.28
CA LEU A 423 9.27 -37.66 -34.59
C LEU A 423 7.87 -38.26 -34.81
N ASP A 424 7.59 -38.69 -36.03
CA ASP A 424 6.56 -39.70 -36.28
C ASP A 424 7.14 -41.10 -35.99
N GLY A 425 6.58 -41.77 -34.99
CA GLY A 425 6.69 -43.22 -34.84
C GLY A 425 7.49 -43.68 -33.61
N LEU A 426 6.79 -43.84 -32.49
CA LEU A 426 6.61 -45.14 -31.79
C LEU A 426 5.99 -44.93 -30.40
N GLY A 427 4.77 -45.46 -30.22
CA GLY A 427 4.34 -46.14 -28.99
C GLY A 427 4.15 -45.31 -27.71
N GLY A 428 2.93 -44.81 -27.52
CA GLY A 428 2.24 -44.60 -26.23
C GLY A 428 3.08 -44.56 -24.94
N VAL A 429 3.57 -43.38 -24.60
CA VAL A 429 3.92 -43.01 -23.22
C VAL A 429 3.05 -41.82 -22.84
N THR A 430 2.32 -41.97 -21.74
CA THR A 430 1.45 -40.95 -21.14
C THR A 430 2.17 -39.62 -21.04
N THR A 431 1.57 -38.55 -21.57
CA THR A 431 2.00 -37.14 -21.47
C THR A 431 1.91 -36.63 -20.03
N ALA A 432 2.72 -37.20 -19.14
CA ALA A 432 2.89 -36.75 -17.77
C ALA A 432 4.03 -35.73 -17.71
N GLY A 433 3.67 -34.46 -17.52
CA GLY A 433 4.49 -33.52 -16.74
C GLY A 433 5.63 -32.81 -17.45
N TRP A 434 5.43 -32.26 -18.66
CA TRP A 434 6.33 -31.20 -19.12
C TRP A 434 6.20 -30.00 -18.18
N PRO A 435 7.29 -29.54 -17.54
CA PRO A 435 7.18 -28.50 -16.54
C PRO A 435 6.81 -27.19 -17.24
N ARG A 436 5.66 -26.65 -16.82
CA ARG A 436 5.07 -25.44 -17.39
C ARG A 436 5.97 -24.25 -17.09
N ALA A 437 6.35 -23.49 -18.11
CA ALA A 437 7.07 -22.23 -17.94
C ALA A 437 6.31 -21.34 -16.94
N GLN A 438 7.02 -20.80 -15.95
CA GLN A 438 6.44 -19.93 -14.94
C GLN A 438 6.74 -18.49 -15.32
N THR A 439 5.69 -17.71 -15.54
CA THR A 439 5.81 -16.30 -15.91
C THR A 439 5.33 -15.42 -14.76
N LYS A 440 6.15 -14.43 -14.38
CA LYS A 440 5.84 -13.45 -13.34
C LYS A 440 6.20 -12.04 -13.80
N TYR A 441 5.25 -11.12 -13.68
CA TYR A 441 5.51 -9.70 -13.90
C TYR A 441 6.08 -9.04 -12.64
N ILE A 442 7.18 -8.31 -12.80
CA ILE A 442 7.88 -7.57 -11.77
C ILE A 442 7.74 -6.08 -12.11
N PRO A 443 6.94 -5.30 -11.37
CA PRO A 443 6.57 -3.92 -11.76
C PRO A 443 7.72 -2.96 -12.04
N SER A 444 8.89 -3.15 -11.44
CA SER A 444 10.08 -2.30 -11.62
C SER A 444 11.07 -2.81 -12.67
N VAL A 445 10.83 -3.99 -13.23
CA VAL A 445 11.77 -4.65 -14.17
C VAL A 445 11.06 -4.93 -15.48
N GLY A 446 9.97 -5.70 -15.42
CA GLY A 446 9.22 -6.19 -16.57
C GLY A 446 8.83 -7.66 -16.38
N TRP A 447 8.85 -8.47 -17.42
CA TRP A 447 8.41 -9.87 -17.37
C TRP A 447 9.57 -10.81 -17.08
N CYS A 448 9.44 -11.68 -16.08
CA CYS A 448 10.37 -12.74 -15.78
C CYS A 448 9.73 -14.09 -16.13
N ILE A 449 10.35 -14.82 -17.05
CA ILE A 449 9.94 -16.16 -17.47
C ILE A 449 10.99 -17.14 -16.97
N ARG A 450 10.57 -18.10 -16.14
CA ARG A 450 11.41 -19.23 -15.73
C ARG A 450 11.11 -20.41 -16.64
N HIS A 451 12.13 -20.82 -17.39
CA HIS A 451 12.16 -22.07 -18.11
C HIS A 451 12.64 -23.16 -17.15
N SER A 452 11.92 -24.28 -17.13
CA SER A 452 12.32 -25.44 -16.36
C SER A 452 13.53 -26.11 -17.01
N SER A 453 14.64 -26.20 -16.28
CA SER A 453 15.73 -27.10 -16.65
C SER A 453 15.31 -28.55 -16.38
N ARG A 454 15.72 -29.47 -17.25
CA ARG A 454 15.49 -30.91 -17.08
C ARG A 454 16.50 -31.56 -16.13
N VAL A 455 17.65 -30.91 -15.91
CA VAL A 455 18.86 -31.59 -15.40
C VAL A 455 19.22 -31.15 -13.98
N SER A 456 18.61 -30.07 -13.47
CA SER A 456 19.12 -29.35 -12.30
C SER A 456 18.04 -28.52 -11.60
N GLN A 457 18.29 -28.16 -10.33
CA GLN A 457 17.42 -27.25 -9.57
C GLN A 457 17.58 -25.79 -9.99
N GLY A 458 18.70 -25.44 -10.66
CA GLY A 458 18.83 -24.19 -11.37
C GLY A 458 17.83 -24.15 -12.53
N GLY A 459 17.46 -22.94 -12.91
CA GLY A 459 16.53 -22.73 -14.02
C GLY A 459 17.09 -21.65 -14.92
N ARG A 460 16.70 -21.70 -16.19
CA ARG A 460 16.98 -20.62 -17.12
C ARG A 460 15.92 -19.55 -16.97
N TYR A 461 16.33 -18.31 -16.77
CA TYR A 461 15.45 -17.16 -16.61
C TYR A 461 15.58 -16.26 -17.83
N LYS A 462 14.46 -15.79 -18.35
CA LYS A 462 14.39 -14.76 -19.38
C LYS A 462 13.65 -13.56 -18.81
N ILE A 463 14.37 -12.46 -18.61
CA ILE A 463 13.86 -11.22 -18.04
C ILE A 463 13.74 -10.20 -19.17
N MET A 464 12.53 -9.73 -19.43
CA MET A 464 12.25 -8.73 -20.46
C MET A 464 11.97 -7.40 -19.77
N PHE A 465 12.78 -6.40 -20.08
CA PHE A 465 12.70 -5.06 -19.50
C PHE A 465 11.69 -4.17 -20.24
N PHE A 466 11.29 -3.06 -19.62
CA PHE A 466 10.34 -2.11 -20.23
C PHE A 466 10.88 -1.35 -21.44
N ASP A 467 12.20 -1.21 -21.54
CA ASP A 467 12.89 -0.59 -22.66
C ASP A 467 13.06 -1.55 -23.86
N GLY A 468 12.63 -2.81 -23.71
CA GLY A 468 12.76 -3.85 -24.73
C GLY A 468 14.04 -4.67 -24.63
N ALA A 469 14.94 -4.39 -23.69
CA ALA A 469 16.09 -5.26 -23.44
C ALA A 469 15.65 -6.62 -22.87
N VAL A 470 16.47 -7.64 -23.05
CA VAL A 470 16.24 -9.01 -22.59
C VAL A 470 17.50 -9.52 -21.91
N LEU A 471 17.39 -9.92 -20.64
CA LEU A 471 18.45 -10.62 -19.90
C LEU A 471 18.08 -12.09 -19.78
N GLU A 472 18.87 -12.95 -20.42
CA GLU A 472 18.81 -14.39 -20.22
C GLU A 472 19.87 -14.82 -19.21
N ILE A 473 19.49 -15.66 -18.25
CA ILE A 473 20.39 -16.14 -17.19
C ILE A 473 20.23 -17.66 -17.14
N ASP A 474 21.31 -18.39 -17.31
CA ASP A 474 21.36 -19.82 -17.02
C ASP A 474 22.17 -20.05 -15.75
N VAL A 475 21.47 -20.39 -14.68
CA VAL A 475 22.09 -20.59 -13.36
C VAL A 475 22.94 -21.86 -13.31
N ASP A 476 22.63 -22.85 -14.15
CA ASP A 476 23.35 -24.13 -14.15
C ASP A 476 24.63 -24.06 -14.99
N GLU A 477 24.59 -23.29 -16.07
CA GLU A 477 25.76 -23.05 -16.92
C GLU A 477 26.57 -21.80 -16.51
N ASP A 478 26.17 -21.12 -15.42
CA ASP A 478 26.81 -19.93 -14.84
C ASP A 478 27.11 -18.82 -15.87
N TRP A 479 26.12 -18.49 -16.71
CA TRP A 479 26.22 -17.37 -17.65
C TRP A 479 24.96 -16.52 -17.68
N GLY A 480 25.13 -15.26 -18.08
CA GLY A 480 24.06 -14.35 -18.43
C GLY A 480 24.31 -13.73 -19.80
N GLU A 481 23.27 -13.38 -20.53
CA GLU A 481 23.36 -12.65 -21.79
C GLU A 481 22.32 -11.54 -21.80
N LEU A 482 22.78 -10.30 -21.95
CA LEU A 482 21.94 -9.12 -22.09
C LEU A 482 21.85 -8.74 -23.55
N THR A 483 20.67 -8.92 -24.15
CA THR A 483 20.30 -8.39 -25.46
C THR A 483 19.66 -7.02 -25.28
N SER A 484 20.28 -5.96 -25.78
CA SER A 484 19.67 -4.63 -25.81
C SER A 484 18.45 -4.59 -26.76
N ALA A 485 17.62 -3.56 -26.65
CA ALA A 485 16.48 -3.35 -27.56
C ALA A 485 16.88 -3.23 -29.05
N GLY A 486 18.13 -2.83 -29.33
CA GLY A 486 18.70 -2.79 -30.67
C GLY A 486 19.27 -4.12 -31.17
N GLY A 487 19.14 -5.20 -30.40
CA GLY A 487 19.63 -6.54 -30.74
C GLY A 487 21.12 -6.79 -30.45
N GLN A 488 21.85 -5.79 -29.93
CA GLN A 488 23.24 -5.99 -29.51
C GLN A 488 23.27 -6.85 -28.23
N THR A 489 24.00 -7.95 -28.27
CA THR A 489 24.16 -8.88 -27.15
C THR A 489 25.49 -8.65 -26.42
N THR A 490 25.45 -8.74 -25.10
CA THR A 490 26.63 -8.73 -24.22
C THR A 490 26.52 -9.91 -23.28
N ARG A 491 27.53 -10.78 -23.29
CA ARG A 491 27.60 -11.99 -22.45
C ARG A 491 28.51 -11.76 -21.25
#